data_AF-A0A0D2GLQ1-F1
#
_entry.id   AF-A0A0D2GLQ1-F1
#
_cell.length_a   1.000
_cell.length_b   1.000
_cell.length_c   1.000
_cell.angle_alpha   90.00
_cell.angle_beta   90.00
_cell.angle_gamma   90.00
#
_symmetry.space_group_name_H-M   'P 1'
#
loop_
_entity.id
_entity.type
_entity.pdbx_description
1 polymer ?
#
loop_
_entity_poly.entity_id
_entity_poly.type
_entity_poly.pdbx_seq_one_letter_code
_entity_poly.pdbx_strand_id
1 'polypeptide(L)'
;MSAKVYPNLLKELKEFGLEDAGNCYHCGNCTGVCPLSTEDTPFPRKIVRYAQLGLKDKILESPEPWLCYYCGECSDLCPRGADPGETMMVMRRYLTSQYDWTGFAKKFYTSEIFEIMAVSIVAILVGLGFVFFANWGASHDVVQLNTFAPNWIIEILDWIMAVVLSAVLLSNVYRCAQMVTKGELKKIPISLYLAKAKDLLIHTVTQKQFSKCEDRKQWIIHLLIMTGYSSVFLMVVVGLRWFQRDSVIDPEWPTISVLMTIVGYYATAAIMYGTTYALIGRIKKSKAPYKNSHGTDWMFLALLQLTTLTGILVHAFIFLGWALPVYIIYVIHLMVAIPMLVLEVPFAKWAHLAYRPVVLFLTQVQKEYAEQKKQSQA
;
A
#
# COMPACT_ATOMS: atom_id res chain seq x y z
N MET A 1 -25.88 -24.54 8.69
CA MET A 1 -24.98 -23.98 9.74
C MET A 1 -25.49 -22.61 10.12
N SER A 2 -25.77 -22.37 11.40
CA SER A 2 -26.09 -21.02 11.90
C SER A 2 -24.86 -20.13 11.79
N ALA A 3 -25.03 -18.92 11.27
CA ALA A 3 -23.94 -17.94 11.25
C ALA A 3 -23.85 -17.27 12.61
N LYS A 4 -22.63 -17.12 13.14
CA LYS A 4 -22.40 -16.37 14.37
C LYS A 4 -22.61 -14.88 14.09
N VAL A 5 -23.43 -14.24 14.92
CA VAL A 5 -23.72 -12.81 14.84
C VAL A 5 -22.91 -12.08 15.91
N TYR A 6 -22.28 -10.97 15.52
CA TYR A 6 -21.48 -10.10 16.38
C TYR A 6 -22.21 -8.76 16.54
N PRO A 7 -22.97 -8.56 17.63
CA PRO A 7 -23.88 -7.40 17.77
C PRO A 7 -23.17 -6.05 17.73
N ASN A 8 -21.92 -5.98 18.18
CA ASN A 8 -21.14 -4.76 18.25
C ASN A 8 -20.27 -4.50 17.00
N LEU A 9 -20.41 -5.30 15.93
CA LEU A 9 -19.55 -5.19 14.75
C LEU A 9 -19.62 -3.81 14.09
N LEU A 10 -20.82 -3.24 13.94
CA LEU A 10 -20.96 -1.88 13.39
C LEU A 10 -20.27 -0.82 14.24
N LYS A 11 -20.27 -0.98 15.58
CA LYS A 11 -19.57 -0.07 16.48
C LYS A 11 -18.05 -0.22 16.34
N GLU A 12 -17.56 -1.45 16.22
CA GLU A 12 -16.14 -1.71 15.94
C GLU A 12 -15.73 -1.09 14.58
N LEU A 13 -16.53 -1.27 13.53
CA LEU A 13 -16.22 -0.74 12.20
C LEU A 13 -16.26 0.81 12.13
N LYS A 14 -17.01 1.47 13.01
CA LYS A 14 -16.97 2.94 13.15
C LYS A 14 -15.58 3.43 13.54
N GLU A 15 -14.84 2.68 14.36
CA GLU A 15 -13.45 3.03 14.72
C GLU A 15 -12.51 2.98 13.51
N PHE A 16 -12.89 2.26 12.44
CA PHE A 16 -12.17 2.22 11.16
C PHE A 16 -12.74 3.22 10.12
N GLY A 17 -13.65 4.10 10.52
CA GLY A 17 -14.25 5.13 9.66
C GLY A 17 -15.56 4.75 8.96
N LEU A 18 -16.31 3.74 9.44
CA LEU A 18 -17.61 3.39 8.85
C LEU A 18 -18.74 4.28 9.39
N GLU A 19 -19.19 5.26 8.62
CA GLU A 19 -20.23 6.20 9.07
C GLU A 19 -21.64 5.81 8.59
N ASP A 20 -21.83 5.69 7.27
CA ASP A 20 -23.17 5.71 6.65
C ASP A 20 -23.78 4.34 6.32
N ALA A 21 -23.09 3.24 6.62
CA ALA A 21 -23.58 1.91 6.26
C ALA A 21 -24.96 1.58 6.84
N GLY A 22 -25.35 2.21 7.96
CA GLY A 22 -26.69 2.07 8.56
C GLY A 22 -27.83 2.62 7.70
N ASN A 23 -27.56 3.55 6.77
CA ASN A 23 -28.57 4.16 5.90
C ASN A 23 -29.04 3.22 4.78
N CYS A 24 -28.29 2.15 4.51
CA CYS A 24 -28.53 1.23 3.41
C CYS A 24 -29.78 0.36 3.65
N TYR A 25 -30.71 0.43 2.70
CA TYR A 25 -31.91 -0.42 2.60
C TYR A 25 -31.82 -1.52 1.52
N HIS A 26 -30.62 -1.80 0.98
CA HIS A 26 -30.33 -2.90 0.04
C HIS A 26 -31.02 -2.89 -1.35
N CYS A 27 -31.31 -1.73 -1.94
CA CYS A 27 -31.92 -1.65 -3.29
C CYS A 27 -31.11 -2.32 -4.42
N GLY A 28 -29.78 -2.47 -4.29
CA GLY A 28 -28.96 -3.13 -5.31
C GLY A 28 -28.34 -2.23 -6.37
N ASN A 29 -28.64 -0.92 -6.39
CA ASN A 29 -28.10 0.00 -7.40
C ASN A 29 -26.56 -0.08 -7.48
N CYS A 30 -25.88 -0.04 -6.32
CA CYS A 30 -24.42 -0.14 -6.25
C CYS A 30 -23.83 -1.41 -6.88
N THR A 31 -24.58 -2.52 -6.85
CA THR A 31 -24.16 -3.80 -7.46
C THR A 31 -24.42 -3.80 -8.96
N GLY A 32 -25.52 -3.19 -9.41
CA GLY A 32 -25.86 -3.10 -10.83
C GLY A 32 -24.94 -2.16 -11.63
N VAL A 33 -24.48 -1.07 -11.02
CA VAL A 33 -23.61 -0.09 -11.70
C VAL A 33 -22.14 -0.51 -11.73
N CYS A 34 -21.71 -1.40 -10.82
CA CYS A 34 -20.29 -1.74 -10.71
C CYS A 34 -19.86 -2.72 -11.82
N PRO A 35 -18.94 -2.34 -12.72
CA PRO A 35 -18.51 -3.20 -13.85
C PRO A 35 -17.66 -4.42 -13.42
N LEU A 36 -17.32 -4.49 -12.12
CA LEU A 36 -16.51 -5.56 -11.53
C LEU A 36 -17.34 -6.51 -10.68
N SER A 37 -18.58 -6.16 -10.38
CA SER A 37 -19.50 -7.03 -9.67
C SER A 37 -19.97 -8.12 -10.64
N THR A 38 -19.90 -9.38 -10.21
CA THR A 38 -20.36 -10.53 -10.99
C THR A 38 -21.41 -11.31 -10.21
N GLU A 39 -22.05 -12.29 -10.85
CA GLU A 39 -22.99 -13.20 -10.15
C GLU A 39 -22.29 -14.01 -9.05
N ASP A 40 -21.05 -14.45 -9.30
CA ASP A 40 -20.24 -15.21 -8.35
C ASP A 40 -19.73 -14.33 -7.19
N THR A 41 -19.44 -13.05 -7.48
CA THR A 41 -18.87 -12.08 -6.53
C THR A 41 -19.66 -10.77 -6.54
N PRO A 42 -20.90 -10.76 -6.00
CA PRO A 42 -21.72 -9.55 -6.02
C PRO A 42 -21.25 -8.57 -4.93
N PHE A 43 -20.92 -7.35 -5.32
CA PHE A 43 -20.49 -6.29 -4.39
C PHE A 43 -20.92 -4.90 -4.89
N PRO A 44 -20.94 -3.86 -4.05
CA PRO A 44 -20.64 -3.83 -2.61
C PRO A 44 -21.82 -4.17 -1.69
N ARG A 45 -23.06 -4.30 -2.20
CA ARG A 45 -24.27 -4.49 -1.38
C ARG A 45 -24.16 -5.65 -0.37
N LYS A 46 -23.60 -6.78 -0.79
CA LYS A 46 -23.43 -7.98 0.05
C LYS A 46 -22.60 -7.67 1.29
N ILE A 47 -21.50 -6.93 1.12
CA ILE A 47 -20.60 -6.54 2.22
C ILE A 47 -21.28 -5.57 3.18
N VAL A 48 -22.03 -4.59 2.66
CA VAL A 48 -22.86 -3.70 3.49
C VAL A 48 -23.85 -4.50 4.33
N ARG A 49 -24.50 -5.52 3.75
CA ARG A 49 -25.43 -6.41 4.47
C ARG A 49 -24.72 -7.18 5.58
N TYR A 50 -23.54 -7.72 5.31
CA TYR A 50 -22.76 -8.46 6.31
C TYR A 50 -22.36 -7.56 7.49
N ALA A 51 -21.95 -6.31 7.21
CA ALA A 51 -21.66 -5.34 8.26
C ALA A 51 -22.88 -5.05 9.13
N GLN A 52 -24.05 -4.76 8.51
CA GLN A 52 -25.29 -4.47 9.24
C GLN A 52 -25.80 -5.64 10.09
N LEU A 53 -25.65 -6.87 9.59
CA LEU A 53 -26.08 -8.07 10.30
C LEU A 53 -25.07 -8.58 11.33
N GLY A 54 -23.91 -7.94 11.48
CA GLY A 54 -22.88 -8.42 12.40
C GLY A 54 -22.21 -9.72 11.95
N LEU A 55 -22.15 -10.03 10.65
CA LEU A 55 -21.60 -11.29 10.13
C LEU A 55 -20.09 -11.21 9.90
N LYS A 56 -19.32 -11.01 10.98
CA LYS A 56 -17.86 -10.83 10.94
C LYS A 56 -17.15 -11.95 10.18
N ASP A 57 -17.47 -13.20 10.47
CA ASP A 57 -16.80 -14.36 9.85
C ASP A 57 -16.99 -14.35 8.32
N LYS A 58 -18.15 -13.91 7.83
CA LYS A 58 -18.40 -13.77 6.39
C LYS A 58 -17.61 -12.63 5.74
N ILE A 59 -17.33 -11.56 6.49
CA ILE A 59 -16.48 -10.46 6.01
C ILE A 59 -15.02 -10.93 5.92
N LEU A 60 -14.53 -11.70 6.89
CA LEU A 60 -13.15 -12.25 6.89
C LEU A 60 -12.89 -13.16 5.69
N GLU A 61 -13.90 -13.94 5.28
CA GLU A 61 -13.86 -14.85 4.13
C GLU A 61 -14.06 -14.13 2.78
N SER A 62 -14.39 -12.84 2.79
CA SER A 62 -14.91 -12.13 1.62
C SER A 62 -13.79 -11.53 0.76
N PRO A 63 -13.64 -11.93 -0.52
CA PRO A 63 -12.64 -11.33 -1.40
C PRO A 63 -13.03 -9.93 -1.90
N GLU A 64 -14.31 -9.57 -1.84
CA GLU A 64 -14.88 -8.39 -2.50
C GLU A 64 -14.22 -7.06 -2.09
N PRO A 65 -13.87 -6.81 -0.81
CA PRO A 65 -13.12 -5.62 -0.42
C PRO A 65 -11.84 -5.42 -1.26
N TRP A 66 -11.15 -6.49 -1.62
CA TRP A 66 -9.92 -6.45 -2.41
C TRP A 66 -10.18 -6.34 -3.93
N LEU A 67 -11.39 -6.63 -4.40
CA LEU A 67 -11.79 -6.44 -5.80
C LEU A 67 -12.12 -4.98 -6.14
N CYS A 68 -12.67 -4.23 -5.18
CA CYS A 68 -13.10 -2.85 -5.36
C CYS A 68 -11.91 -1.90 -5.66
N TYR A 69 -11.97 -1.05 -6.68
CA TYR A 69 -10.93 -0.02 -6.88
C TYR A 69 -11.23 1.30 -6.18
N TYR A 70 -12.35 1.39 -5.47
CA TYR A 70 -12.81 2.60 -4.81
C TYR A 70 -12.93 3.77 -5.80
N CYS A 71 -13.64 3.54 -6.92
CA CYS A 71 -13.93 4.60 -7.91
C CYS A 71 -15.01 5.58 -7.46
N GLY A 72 -15.88 5.17 -6.52
CA GLY A 72 -16.88 6.04 -5.89
C GLY A 72 -18.22 6.17 -6.63
N GLU A 73 -18.35 5.67 -7.86
CA GLU A 73 -19.60 5.74 -8.66
C GLU A 73 -20.80 5.16 -7.91
N CYS A 74 -20.61 4.02 -7.24
CA CYS A 74 -21.65 3.41 -6.42
C CYS A 74 -22.11 4.27 -5.23
N SER A 75 -21.24 5.17 -4.74
CA SER A 75 -21.54 6.10 -3.66
C SER A 75 -22.28 7.34 -4.17
N ASP A 76 -21.84 7.90 -5.30
CA ASP A 76 -22.53 9.04 -5.94
C ASP A 76 -23.96 8.68 -6.38
N LEU A 77 -24.19 7.44 -6.82
CA LEU A 77 -25.52 6.95 -7.23
C LEU A 77 -26.33 6.33 -6.08
N CYS A 78 -25.89 6.42 -4.83
CA CYS A 78 -26.63 5.84 -3.71
C CYS A 78 -27.83 6.73 -3.30
N PRO A 79 -29.10 6.28 -3.45
CA PRO A 79 -30.27 7.12 -3.15
C PRO A 79 -30.48 7.38 -1.64
N ARG A 80 -29.73 6.68 -0.79
CA ARG A 80 -29.79 6.80 0.67
C ARG A 80 -28.53 7.43 1.26
N GLY A 81 -27.54 7.80 0.44
CA GLY A 81 -26.25 8.30 0.92
C GLY A 81 -25.55 7.32 1.86
N ALA A 82 -25.63 6.01 1.59
CA ALA A 82 -25.06 4.96 2.46
C ALA A 82 -23.58 4.65 2.20
N ASP A 83 -22.92 5.48 1.38
CA ASP A 83 -21.53 5.37 0.92
C ASP A 83 -20.96 3.93 0.80
N PRO A 84 -21.50 3.11 -0.12
CA PRO A 84 -21.03 1.76 -0.33
C PRO A 84 -19.55 1.68 -0.74
N GLY A 85 -19.02 2.70 -1.42
CA GLY A 85 -17.60 2.81 -1.74
C GLY A 85 -16.75 2.89 -0.47
N GLU A 86 -17.09 3.78 0.45
CA GLU A 86 -16.36 3.91 1.73
C GLU A 86 -16.48 2.64 2.56
N THR A 87 -17.63 1.97 2.55
CA THR A 87 -17.77 0.67 3.21
C THR A 87 -16.69 -0.32 2.75
N MET A 88 -16.37 -0.37 1.45
CA MET A 88 -15.31 -1.26 0.94
C MET A 88 -13.92 -0.86 1.44
N MET A 89 -13.64 0.44 1.59
CA MET A 89 -12.37 0.94 2.12
C MET A 89 -12.21 0.67 3.61
N VAL A 90 -13.27 0.88 4.40
CA VAL A 90 -13.32 0.48 5.81
C VAL A 90 -13.07 -1.02 5.93
N MET A 91 -13.70 -1.85 5.10
CA MET A 91 -13.45 -3.29 5.15
C MET A 91 -11.99 -3.64 4.89
N ARG A 92 -11.28 -2.93 4.01
CA ARG A 92 -9.84 -3.16 3.83
C ARG A 92 -9.05 -2.85 5.09
N ARG A 93 -9.31 -1.69 5.73
CA ARG A 93 -8.64 -1.30 6.98
C ARG A 93 -8.92 -2.33 8.08
N TYR A 94 -10.19 -2.72 8.22
CA TYR A 94 -10.61 -3.75 9.15
C TYR A 94 -9.91 -5.09 8.86
N LEU A 95 -9.98 -5.59 7.62
CA LEU A 95 -9.37 -6.87 7.23
C LEU A 95 -7.86 -6.87 7.44
N THR A 96 -7.15 -5.81 7.06
CA THR A 96 -5.71 -5.65 7.35
C THR A 96 -5.44 -5.80 8.86
N SER A 97 -6.27 -5.20 9.72
CA SER A 97 -6.13 -5.34 11.18
C SER A 97 -6.38 -6.76 11.71
N GLN A 98 -7.16 -7.58 11.00
CA GLN A 98 -7.43 -8.96 11.38
C GLN A 98 -6.35 -9.92 10.85
N TYR A 99 -5.75 -9.58 9.71
CA TYR A 99 -4.62 -10.30 9.14
C TYR A 99 -3.36 -10.10 9.97
N ASP A 100 -3.14 -8.88 10.46
CA ASP A 100 -2.04 -8.55 11.36
C ASP A 100 -2.18 -9.22 12.72
N TRP A 101 -1.26 -10.14 13.02
CA TRP A 101 -1.22 -10.84 14.30
C TRP A 101 -0.58 -10.03 15.42
N THR A 102 0.16 -8.98 15.10
CA THR A 102 0.81 -8.10 16.09
C THR A 102 -0.19 -7.14 16.74
N GLY A 103 -1.32 -6.88 16.08
CA GLY A 103 -2.33 -5.90 16.50
C GLY A 103 -1.91 -4.44 16.29
N PHE A 104 -0.75 -4.21 15.66
CA PHE A 104 -0.23 -2.87 15.37
C PHE A 104 -1.13 -2.15 14.35
N ALA A 105 -1.52 -2.83 13.27
CA ALA A 105 -2.39 -2.28 12.24
C ALA A 105 -3.74 -1.80 12.80
N LYS A 106 -4.30 -2.50 13.81
CA LYS A 106 -5.53 -2.05 14.47
C LYS A 106 -5.33 -0.66 15.08
N LYS A 107 -4.30 -0.49 15.92
CA LYS A 107 -4.02 0.80 16.57
C LYS A 107 -3.71 1.89 15.55
N PHE A 108 -2.97 1.53 14.50
CA PHE A 108 -2.61 2.44 13.41
C PHE A 108 -3.85 2.97 12.67
N TYR A 109 -4.85 2.12 12.41
CA TYR A 109 -6.09 2.55 11.77
C TYR A 109 -7.09 3.23 12.71
N THR A 110 -7.06 2.99 14.02
CA THR A 110 -8.07 3.54 14.94
C THR A 110 -7.58 4.77 15.71
N SER A 111 -6.30 5.15 15.63
CA SER A 111 -5.74 6.26 16.40
C SER A 111 -4.69 7.04 15.60
N GLU A 112 -5.08 8.23 15.12
CA GLU A 112 -4.19 9.15 14.42
C GLU A 112 -3.03 9.64 15.31
N ILE A 113 -3.28 9.82 16.60
CA ILE A 113 -2.24 10.20 17.57
C ILE A 113 -1.18 9.11 17.66
N PHE A 114 -1.59 7.83 17.73
CA PHE A 114 -0.65 6.72 17.76
C PHE A 114 0.18 6.64 16.48
N GLU A 115 -0.45 6.81 15.31
CA GLU A 115 0.23 6.87 14.01
C GLU A 115 1.29 7.98 13.98
N ILE A 116 0.94 9.22 14.34
CA ILE A 116 1.87 10.36 14.37
C ILE A 116 3.02 10.12 15.36
N MET A 117 2.72 9.61 16.55
CA MET A 117 3.75 9.29 17.54
C MET A 117 4.70 8.21 17.05
N ALA A 118 4.18 7.12 16.46
CA ALA A 118 5.02 6.05 15.93
C ALA A 118 5.96 6.56 14.82
N VAL A 119 5.44 7.32 13.86
CA VAL A 119 6.24 7.93 12.79
C VAL A 119 7.31 8.85 13.35
N SER A 120 6.95 9.72 14.30
CA SER A 120 7.87 10.68 14.91
C SER A 120 8.96 10.00 15.74
N ILE A 121 8.61 8.97 16.51
CA ILE A 121 9.58 8.21 17.32
C ILE A 121 10.59 7.52 16.40
N VAL A 122 10.13 6.81 15.35
CA VAL A 122 11.06 6.15 14.42
C VAL A 122 11.95 7.18 13.71
N ALA A 123 11.39 8.31 13.28
CA ALA A 123 12.16 9.39 12.64
C ALA A 123 13.26 9.92 13.57
N ILE A 124 12.94 10.20 14.84
CA ILE A 124 13.91 10.69 15.83
C ILE A 124 14.98 9.64 16.10
N LEU A 125 14.62 8.36 16.23
CA LEU A 125 15.59 7.29 16.45
C LEU A 125 16.56 7.15 15.28
N VAL A 126 16.08 7.28 14.04
CA VAL A 126 16.94 7.32 12.84
C VAL A 126 17.89 8.52 12.91
N GLY A 127 17.37 9.71 13.19
CA GLY A 127 18.18 10.93 13.32
C GLY A 127 19.28 10.80 14.39
N LEU A 128 18.92 10.29 15.58
CA LEU A 128 19.88 10.02 16.65
C LEU A 128 20.93 8.99 16.22
N GLY A 129 20.54 7.94 15.50
CA GLY A 129 21.47 6.97 14.92
C GLY A 129 22.54 7.64 14.07
N PHE A 130 22.17 8.55 13.17
CA PHE A 130 23.13 9.30 12.35
C PHE A 130 23.96 10.30 13.15
N VAL A 131 23.38 10.95 14.17
CA VAL A 131 24.15 11.85 15.05
C VAL A 131 25.29 11.11 15.75
N PHE A 132 25.05 9.88 16.23
CA PHE A 132 26.05 9.13 17.00
C PHE A 132 26.98 8.26 16.15
N PHE A 133 26.53 7.76 15.00
CA PHE A 133 27.28 6.74 14.25
C PHE A 133 27.74 7.19 12.86
N ALA A 134 27.26 8.32 12.32
CA ALA A 134 27.76 8.84 11.05
C ALA A 134 29.10 9.56 11.21
N ASN A 135 29.90 9.57 10.16
CA ASN A 135 31.21 10.21 10.16
C ASN A 135 31.09 11.70 9.82
N TRP A 136 30.76 12.52 10.82
CA TRP A 136 30.69 13.98 10.69
C TRP A 136 32.04 14.66 10.42
N GLY A 137 33.15 13.90 10.51
CA GLY A 137 34.49 14.34 10.13
C GLY A 137 34.81 14.19 8.64
N ALA A 138 33.87 13.72 7.81
CA ALA A 138 34.01 13.74 6.35
C ALA A 138 34.25 15.17 5.84
N SER A 139 34.89 15.32 4.66
CA SER A 139 35.18 16.64 4.11
C SER A 139 33.91 17.47 3.92
N HIS A 140 33.98 18.77 4.24
CA HIS A 140 32.90 19.74 4.01
C HIS A 140 33.15 20.59 2.75
N ASP A 141 34.31 20.45 2.11
CA ASP A 141 34.67 21.16 0.88
C ASP A 141 34.28 20.37 -0.38
N VAL A 142 34.28 19.04 -0.29
CA VAL A 142 33.90 18.13 -1.37
C VAL A 142 32.91 17.11 -0.84
N VAL A 143 31.88 16.81 -1.63
CA VAL A 143 30.86 15.82 -1.29
C VAL A 143 31.51 14.43 -1.16
N GLN A 144 31.42 13.84 0.03
CA GLN A 144 31.89 12.49 0.33
C GLN A 144 30.83 11.75 1.15
N LEU A 145 29.65 11.56 0.55
CA LEU A 145 28.50 10.91 1.17
C LEU A 145 28.82 9.48 1.62
N ASN A 146 29.60 8.72 0.85
CA ASN A 146 30.02 7.36 1.22
C ASN A 146 31.07 7.34 2.34
N THR A 147 31.81 8.43 2.55
CA THR A 147 32.67 8.57 3.73
C THR A 147 31.84 8.94 4.97
N PHE A 148 30.84 9.80 4.80
CA PHE A 148 29.90 10.20 5.86
C PHE A 148 29.03 9.03 6.34
N ALA A 149 28.42 8.31 5.40
CA ALA A 149 27.54 7.17 5.63
C ALA A 149 27.86 6.06 4.62
N PRO A 150 28.73 5.09 4.95
CA PRO A 150 29.15 4.06 4.00
C PRO A 150 27.99 3.26 3.43
N ASN A 151 27.83 3.26 2.11
CA ASN A 151 26.70 2.63 1.41
C ASN A 151 26.53 1.14 1.73
N TRP A 152 27.62 0.39 1.94
CA TRP A 152 27.56 -1.02 2.31
C TRP A 152 26.98 -1.25 3.72
N ILE A 153 27.18 -0.31 4.65
CA ILE A 153 26.57 -0.38 5.99
C ILE A 153 25.08 -0.10 5.86
N ILE A 154 24.71 0.95 5.14
CA ILE A 154 23.31 1.30 4.91
C ILE A 154 22.58 0.16 4.18
N GLU A 155 23.23 -0.47 3.20
CA GLU A 155 22.70 -1.64 2.50
C GLU A 155 22.44 -2.81 3.46
N ILE A 156 23.39 -3.15 4.32
CA ILE A 156 23.19 -4.23 5.30
C ILE A 156 22.01 -3.92 6.23
N LEU A 157 21.92 -2.69 6.74
CA LEU A 157 20.80 -2.27 7.59
C LEU A 157 19.46 -2.34 6.84
N ASP A 158 19.43 -1.93 5.58
CA ASP A 158 18.24 -2.01 4.72
C ASP A 158 17.83 -3.47 4.46
N TRP A 159 18.77 -4.38 4.20
CA TRP A 159 18.46 -5.81 4.04
C TRP A 159 17.96 -6.46 5.33
N ILE A 160 18.53 -6.11 6.49
CA ILE A 160 18.01 -6.57 7.79
C ILE A 160 16.57 -6.11 7.96
N MET A 161 16.30 -4.82 7.73
CA MET A 161 14.96 -4.25 7.77
C MET A 161 14.02 -4.95 6.79
N ALA A 162 14.43 -5.12 5.53
CA ALA A 162 13.64 -5.77 4.48
C ALA A 162 13.27 -7.21 4.83
N VAL A 163 14.21 -7.99 5.39
CA VAL A 163 13.94 -9.37 5.84
C VAL A 163 12.94 -9.39 6.99
N VAL A 164 13.10 -8.54 8.00
CA VAL A 164 12.19 -8.46 9.15
C VAL A 164 10.78 -8.05 8.71
N LEU A 165 10.66 -6.98 7.91
CA LEU A 165 9.38 -6.49 7.42
C LEU A 165 8.72 -7.51 6.47
N SER A 166 9.50 -8.20 5.63
CA SER A 166 9.01 -9.26 4.76
C SER A 166 8.48 -10.44 5.57
N ALA A 167 9.15 -10.86 6.65
CA ALA A 167 8.66 -11.93 7.51
C ALA A 167 7.30 -11.58 8.13
N VAL A 168 7.15 -10.35 8.64
CA VAL A 168 5.87 -9.86 9.17
C VAL A 168 4.80 -9.81 8.08
N LEU A 169 5.08 -9.18 6.94
CA LEU A 169 4.12 -9.04 5.85
C LEU A 169 3.70 -10.40 5.27
N LEU A 170 4.64 -11.30 5.00
CA LEU A 170 4.35 -12.63 4.47
C LEU A 170 3.54 -13.47 5.46
N SER A 171 3.78 -13.33 6.77
CA SER A 171 2.95 -13.99 7.79
C SER A 171 1.51 -13.46 7.79
N ASN A 172 1.31 -12.16 7.58
CA ASN A 172 -0.02 -11.55 7.47
C ASN A 172 -0.71 -11.95 6.16
N VAL A 173 0.03 -12.01 5.05
CA VAL A 173 -0.46 -12.51 3.76
C VAL A 173 -0.90 -13.97 3.87
N TYR A 174 -0.14 -14.81 4.57
CA TYR A 174 -0.53 -16.19 4.85
C TYR A 174 -1.84 -16.26 5.66
N ARG A 175 -2.00 -15.42 6.69
CA ARG A 175 -3.26 -15.34 7.46
C ARG A 175 -4.43 -14.88 6.58
N CYS A 176 -4.22 -13.88 5.73
CA CYS A 176 -5.19 -13.44 4.72
C CYS A 176 -5.61 -14.60 3.81
N ALA A 177 -4.63 -15.33 3.26
CA ALA A 177 -4.87 -16.48 2.39
C ALA A 177 -5.67 -17.58 3.09
N GLN A 178 -5.36 -17.89 4.35
CA GLN A 178 -6.10 -18.86 5.15
C GLN A 178 -7.56 -18.42 5.38
N MET A 179 -7.81 -17.15 5.67
CA MET A 179 -9.17 -16.63 5.90
C MET A 179 -10.01 -16.65 4.62
N VAL A 180 -9.47 -16.16 3.50
CA VAL A 180 -10.17 -16.14 2.21
C VAL A 180 -10.43 -17.56 1.69
N THR A 181 -9.48 -18.48 1.92
CA THR A 181 -9.65 -19.89 1.54
C THR A 181 -10.43 -20.73 2.54
N LYS A 182 -10.91 -20.15 3.65
CA LYS A 182 -11.63 -20.87 4.72
C LYS A 182 -10.85 -22.06 5.29
N GLY A 183 -9.53 -21.92 5.36
CA GLY A 183 -8.61 -22.98 5.78
C GLY A 183 -8.36 -24.08 4.74
N GLU A 184 -8.88 -23.95 3.52
CA GLU A 184 -8.74 -24.96 2.46
C GLU A 184 -7.50 -24.78 1.59
N LEU A 185 -6.61 -23.83 1.93
CA LEU A 185 -5.38 -23.54 1.16
C LEU A 185 -4.57 -24.80 0.82
N LYS A 186 -4.42 -25.72 1.78
CA LYS A 186 -3.65 -26.97 1.62
C LYS A 186 -4.39 -28.07 0.87
N LYS A 187 -5.72 -27.95 0.68
CA LYS A 187 -6.54 -28.97 -0.01
C LYS A 187 -6.48 -28.81 -1.52
N ILE A 188 -6.14 -27.62 -2.02
CA ILE A 188 -6.08 -27.32 -3.45
C ILE A 188 -4.75 -27.85 -4.01
N PRO A 189 -4.76 -28.57 -5.15
CA PRO A 189 -3.53 -29.10 -5.75
C PRO A 189 -2.60 -27.97 -6.23
N ILE A 190 -1.29 -28.18 -6.05
CA ILE A 190 -0.22 -27.22 -6.42
C ILE A 190 -0.27 -26.84 -7.91
N SER A 191 -0.67 -27.77 -8.77
CA SER A 191 -0.81 -27.54 -10.22
C SER A 191 -1.76 -26.38 -10.55
N LEU A 192 -2.85 -26.21 -9.80
CA LEU A 192 -3.80 -25.11 -10.01
C LEU A 192 -3.20 -23.75 -9.65
N TYR A 193 -2.41 -23.69 -8.57
CA TYR A 193 -1.71 -22.48 -8.19
C TYR A 193 -0.70 -22.07 -9.27
N LEU A 194 0.08 -23.02 -9.78
CA LEU A 194 1.05 -22.77 -10.86
C LEU A 194 0.34 -22.32 -12.16
N ALA A 195 -0.80 -22.91 -12.50
CA ALA A 195 -1.57 -22.55 -13.69
C ALA A 195 -2.04 -21.08 -13.68
N LYS A 196 -2.40 -20.54 -12.51
CA LYS A 196 -2.88 -19.14 -12.36
C LYS A 196 -1.77 -18.16 -11.94
N ALA A 197 -0.53 -18.62 -11.75
CA ALA A 197 0.56 -17.76 -11.25
C ALA A 197 0.86 -16.58 -12.18
N LYS A 198 0.65 -16.74 -13.49
CA LYS A 198 0.81 -15.65 -14.46
C LYS A 198 -0.20 -14.52 -14.22
N ASP A 199 -1.42 -14.85 -13.81
CA ASP A 199 -2.47 -13.86 -13.56
C ASP A 199 -2.12 -12.99 -12.35
N LEU A 200 -1.47 -13.57 -11.33
CA LEU A 200 -0.95 -12.83 -10.17
C LEU A 200 -0.01 -11.70 -10.60
N LEU A 201 0.95 -11.98 -11.48
CA LEU A 201 1.89 -10.97 -11.98
C LEU A 201 1.19 -9.91 -12.84
N ILE A 202 0.33 -10.33 -13.77
CA ILE A 202 -0.38 -9.40 -14.66
C ILE A 202 -1.26 -8.44 -13.86
N HIS A 203 -2.00 -8.94 -12.88
CA HIS A 203 -2.88 -8.13 -12.05
C HIS A 203 -2.13 -7.21 -11.09
N THR A 204 -0.94 -7.62 -10.62
CA THR A 204 -0.08 -6.77 -9.78
C THR A 204 0.44 -5.56 -10.56
N VAL A 205 0.93 -5.79 -11.78
CA VAL A 205 1.60 -4.74 -12.58
C VAL A 205 0.60 -3.84 -13.31
N THR A 206 -0.38 -4.40 -14.01
CA THR A 206 -1.20 -3.61 -14.95
C THR A 206 -2.41 -2.97 -14.29
N GLN A 207 -2.99 -3.65 -13.30
CA GLN A 207 -4.29 -3.31 -12.72
C GLN A 207 -5.37 -2.95 -13.76
N LYS A 208 -5.35 -3.59 -14.94
CA LYS A 208 -6.18 -3.22 -16.11
C LYS A 208 -7.68 -3.16 -15.81
N GLN A 209 -8.18 -3.93 -14.85
CA GLN A 209 -9.59 -3.88 -14.46
C GLN A 209 -10.01 -2.52 -13.88
N PHE A 210 -9.09 -1.70 -13.36
CA PHE A 210 -9.39 -0.34 -12.90
C PHE A 210 -9.82 0.56 -14.07
N SER A 211 -9.30 0.31 -15.28
CA SER A 211 -9.67 1.11 -16.45
C SER A 211 -11.13 0.90 -16.90
N LYS A 212 -11.83 -0.08 -16.32
CA LYS A 212 -13.26 -0.31 -16.56
C LYS A 212 -14.15 0.58 -15.70
N CYS A 213 -13.62 1.17 -14.63
CA CYS A 213 -14.33 2.16 -13.83
C CYS A 213 -14.41 3.49 -14.58
N GLU A 214 -15.46 4.28 -14.31
CA GLU A 214 -15.77 5.52 -15.02
C GLU A 214 -14.58 6.51 -15.09
N ASP A 215 -13.88 6.75 -13.97
CA ASP A 215 -12.75 7.70 -13.90
C ASP A 215 -11.40 7.02 -14.25
N ARG A 216 -11.16 6.84 -15.55
CA ARG A 216 -9.87 6.31 -16.08
C ARG A 216 -8.65 7.11 -15.63
N LYS A 217 -8.81 8.39 -15.28
CA LYS A 217 -7.70 9.24 -14.81
C LYS A 217 -7.18 8.74 -13.46
N GLN A 218 -8.03 8.18 -12.58
CA GLN A 218 -7.57 7.58 -11.31
C GLN A 218 -6.62 6.44 -11.53
N TRP A 219 -6.93 5.57 -12.50
CA TRP A 219 -6.08 4.44 -12.82
C TRP A 219 -4.70 4.91 -13.28
N ILE A 220 -4.64 5.93 -14.15
CA ILE A 220 -3.35 6.48 -14.63
C ILE A 220 -2.56 7.10 -13.47
N ILE A 221 -3.21 7.91 -12.63
CA ILE A 221 -2.56 8.52 -11.46
C ILE A 221 -2.03 7.45 -10.51
N HIS A 222 -2.84 6.43 -10.21
CA HIS A 222 -2.42 5.32 -9.36
C HIS A 222 -1.25 4.56 -9.98
N LEU A 223 -1.29 4.32 -11.30
CA LEU A 223 -0.21 3.64 -12.00
C LEU A 223 1.10 4.45 -11.92
N LEU A 224 1.05 5.77 -12.10
CA LEU A 224 2.22 6.65 -11.95
C LEU A 224 2.81 6.59 -10.53
N ILE A 225 1.97 6.65 -9.50
CA ILE A 225 2.44 6.51 -8.12
C ILE A 225 3.08 5.14 -7.92
N MET A 226 2.45 4.08 -8.40
CA MET A 226 2.92 2.70 -8.23
C MET A 226 4.24 2.45 -8.96
N THR A 227 4.35 2.83 -10.23
CA THR A 227 5.57 2.61 -11.02
C THR A 227 6.70 3.52 -10.56
N GLY A 228 6.40 4.76 -10.17
CA GLY A 228 7.38 5.68 -9.59
C GLY A 228 7.94 5.16 -8.27
N TYR A 229 7.05 4.82 -7.33
CA TYR A 229 7.44 4.22 -6.05
C TYR A 229 8.23 2.92 -6.24
N SER A 230 7.73 1.99 -7.07
CA SER A 230 8.38 0.69 -7.27
C SER A 230 9.76 0.83 -7.89
N SER A 231 9.95 1.81 -8.79
CA SER A 231 11.26 2.10 -9.39
C SER A 231 12.27 2.51 -8.32
N VAL A 232 11.95 3.51 -7.50
CA VAL A 232 12.86 3.97 -6.43
C VAL A 232 13.02 2.93 -5.34
N PHE A 233 11.96 2.22 -4.97
CA PHE A 233 12.05 1.12 -4.01
C PHE A 233 13.03 0.04 -4.46
N LEU A 234 12.98 -0.39 -5.72
CA LEU A 234 13.94 -1.36 -6.27
C LEU A 234 15.36 -0.79 -6.33
N MET A 235 15.51 0.50 -6.69
CA MET A 235 16.82 1.16 -6.68
C MET A 235 17.43 1.23 -5.28
N VAL A 236 16.62 1.41 -4.24
CA VAL A 236 17.08 1.42 -2.85
C VAL A 236 17.38 -0.01 -2.37
N VAL A 237 16.42 -0.94 -2.45
CA VAL A 237 16.56 -2.28 -1.85
C VAL A 237 17.57 -3.16 -2.60
N VAL A 238 17.60 -3.08 -3.93
CA VAL A 238 18.47 -3.92 -4.77
C VAL A 238 19.69 -3.13 -5.26
N GLY A 239 19.51 -1.84 -5.50
CA GLY A 239 20.49 -1.01 -6.19
C GLY A 239 21.30 -0.06 -5.30
N LEU A 240 21.23 -0.17 -3.97
CA LEU A 240 21.71 0.88 -3.06
C LEU A 240 23.15 1.31 -3.34
N ARG A 241 24.03 0.34 -3.62
CA ARG A 241 25.46 0.60 -3.91
C ARG A 241 25.68 1.55 -5.07
N TRP A 242 24.83 1.50 -6.08
CA TRP A 242 24.91 2.38 -7.26
C TRP A 242 24.02 3.61 -7.13
N PHE A 243 23.01 3.56 -6.25
CA PHE A 243 22.09 4.65 -6.01
C PHE A 243 22.70 5.71 -5.07
N GLN A 244 23.31 5.28 -3.97
CA GLN A 244 24.02 6.16 -3.04
C GLN A 244 25.45 6.39 -3.50
N ARG A 245 25.77 7.64 -3.82
CA ARG A 245 26.99 8.02 -4.52
C ARG A 245 27.41 9.44 -4.18
N ASP A 246 28.70 9.73 -4.38
CA ASP A 246 29.32 11.01 -4.06
C ASP A 246 29.16 12.06 -5.18
N SER A 247 28.80 11.63 -6.39
CA SER A 247 28.63 12.48 -7.57
C SER A 247 27.40 12.07 -8.39
N VAL A 248 26.88 13.00 -9.20
CA VAL A 248 25.72 12.75 -10.08
C VAL A 248 26.02 11.74 -11.19
N ILE A 249 27.27 11.61 -11.61
CA ILE A 249 27.73 10.54 -12.50
C ILE A 249 28.91 9.90 -11.80
N ASP A 250 28.76 8.63 -11.47
CA ASP A 250 29.79 7.88 -10.76
C ASP A 250 30.96 7.59 -11.73
N PRO A 251 32.20 7.99 -11.41
CA PRO A 251 33.35 7.74 -12.27
C PRO A 251 33.67 6.25 -12.45
N GLU A 252 33.39 5.41 -11.45
CA GLU A 252 33.64 3.96 -11.50
C GLU A 252 32.57 3.24 -12.33
N TRP A 253 31.31 3.70 -12.24
CA TRP A 253 30.16 3.08 -12.90
C TRP A 253 29.32 4.08 -13.71
N PRO A 254 29.88 4.76 -14.72
CA PRO A 254 29.22 5.87 -15.40
C PRO A 254 27.91 5.45 -16.09
N THR A 255 27.90 4.29 -16.76
CA THR A 255 26.71 3.80 -17.49
C THR A 255 25.55 3.44 -16.55
N ILE A 256 25.83 2.73 -15.45
CA ILE A 256 24.83 2.36 -14.45
C ILE A 256 24.28 3.61 -13.77
N SER A 257 25.16 4.55 -13.41
CA SER A 257 24.78 5.78 -12.73
C SER A 257 23.90 6.69 -13.60
N VAL A 258 24.14 6.75 -14.91
CA VAL A 258 23.23 7.42 -15.88
C VAL A 258 21.86 6.74 -15.90
N LEU A 259 21.81 5.41 -16.01
CA LEU A 259 20.56 4.67 -16.02
C LEU A 259 19.76 4.91 -14.74
N MET A 260 20.40 4.79 -13.58
CA MET A 260 19.79 5.06 -12.27
C MET A 260 19.26 6.50 -12.20
N THR A 261 19.99 7.48 -12.73
CA THR A 261 19.55 8.87 -12.77
C THR A 261 18.30 9.06 -13.63
N ILE A 262 18.24 8.45 -14.81
CA ILE A 262 17.07 8.53 -15.71
C ILE A 262 15.85 7.88 -15.06
N VAL A 263 16.01 6.69 -14.46
CA VAL A 263 14.94 6.01 -13.73
C VAL A 263 14.49 6.85 -12.52
N GLY A 264 15.43 7.44 -11.79
CA GLY A 264 15.16 8.34 -10.68
C GLY A 264 14.38 9.59 -11.10
N TYR A 265 14.68 10.19 -12.25
CA TYR A 265 13.92 11.32 -12.79
C TYR A 265 12.50 10.93 -13.19
N TYR A 266 12.32 9.78 -13.84
CA TYR A 266 10.99 9.25 -14.11
C TYR A 266 10.20 9.07 -12.82
N ALA A 267 10.79 8.39 -11.83
CA ALA A 267 10.13 8.11 -10.57
C ALA A 267 9.76 9.38 -9.81
N THR A 268 10.68 10.36 -9.77
CA THR A 268 10.45 11.67 -9.20
C THR A 268 9.25 12.36 -9.86
N ALA A 269 9.24 12.46 -11.19
CA ALA A 269 8.14 13.10 -11.92
C ALA A 269 6.80 12.37 -11.68
N ALA A 270 6.82 11.04 -11.74
CA ALA A 270 5.63 10.20 -11.56
C ALA A 270 5.03 10.31 -10.16
N ILE A 271 5.87 10.21 -9.12
CA ILE A 271 5.44 10.37 -7.72
C ILE A 271 4.96 11.80 -7.51
N MET A 272 5.79 12.82 -7.79
CA MET A 272 5.45 14.23 -7.57
C MET A 272 4.11 14.61 -8.20
N TYR A 273 3.88 14.24 -9.46
CA TYR A 273 2.60 14.50 -10.12
C TYR A 273 1.45 13.74 -9.47
N GLY A 274 1.63 12.43 -9.24
CA GLY A 274 0.59 11.55 -8.73
C GLY A 274 0.15 11.91 -7.30
N THR A 275 1.11 12.09 -6.38
CA THR A 275 0.85 12.45 -4.98
C THR A 275 0.31 13.86 -4.87
N THR A 276 0.83 14.83 -5.63
CA THR A 276 0.28 16.20 -5.65
C THR A 276 -1.16 16.22 -6.15
N TYR A 277 -1.46 15.49 -7.24
CA TYR A 277 -2.83 15.38 -7.75
C TYR A 277 -3.76 14.74 -6.71
N ALA A 278 -3.31 13.68 -6.03
CA ALA A 278 -4.10 13.01 -5.00
C ALA A 278 -4.33 13.91 -3.77
N LEU A 279 -3.29 14.60 -3.29
CA LEU A 279 -3.37 15.52 -2.15
C LEU A 279 -4.31 16.70 -2.44
N ILE A 280 -4.13 17.40 -3.56
CA ILE A 280 -5.01 18.51 -3.97
C ILE A 280 -6.45 18.00 -4.13
N GLY A 281 -6.61 16.82 -4.73
CA GLY A 281 -7.91 16.21 -4.94
C GLY A 281 -8.67 15.95 -3.63
N ARG A 282 -7.96 15.51 -2.58
CA ARG A 282 -8.47 15.31 -1.22
C ARG A 282 -8.80 16.61 -0.51
N ILE A 283 -7.91 17.60 -0.57
CA ILE A 283 -8.16 18.95 -0.01
C ILE A 283 -9.43 19.54 -0.61
N LYS A 284 -9.61 19.41 -1.93
CA LYS A 284 -10.76 19.97 -2.67
C LYS A 284 -12.00 19.08 -2.65
N LYS A 285 -11.93 17.85 -2.12
CA LYS A 285 -12.99 16.83 -2.19
C LYS A 285 -13.59 16.68 -3.61
N SER A 286 -12.71 16.71 -4.60
CA SER A 286 -13.10 16.91 -6.02
C SER A 286 -13.90 15.77 -6.67
N LYS A 287 -13.97 14.59 -6.04
CA LYS A 287 -14.68 13.40 -6.54
C LYS A 287 -14.97 12.43 -5.39
N ALA A 288 -15.88 11.48 -5.60
CA ALA A 288 -16.32 10.56 -4.55
C ALA A 288 -15.19 9.91 -3.73
N PRO A 289 -14.14 9.33 -4.33
CA PRO A 289 -13.03 8.72 -3.57
C PRO A 289 -12.20 9.68 -2.71
N TYR A 290 -12.39 10.99 -2.90
CA TYR A 290 -11.71 12.05 -2.17
C TYR A 290 -12.64 12.78 -1.20
N LYS A 291 -13.95 12.49 -1.21
CA LYS A 291 -14.90 13.06 -0.25
C LYS A 291 -14.62 12.54 1.17
N ASN A 292 -14.23 11.27 1.26
CA ASN A 292 -13.77 10.62 2.49
C ASN A 292 -12.27 10.33 2.39
N SER A 293 -11.56 10.58 3.47
CA SER A 293 -10.13 10.33 3.58
C SER A 293 -9.79 9.99 5.02
N HIS A 294 -9.13 8.87 5.22
CA HIS A 294 -8.66 8.43 6.52
C HIS A 294 -7.28 9.04 6.84
N GLY A 295 -6.89 9.16 8.12
CA GLY A 295 -5.56 9.66 8.53
C GLY A 295 -4.41 8.96 7.80
N THR A 296 -4.44 7.62 7.76
CA THR A 296 -3.49 6.79 6.99
C THR A 296 -3.44 7.08 5.48
N ASP A 297 -4.48 7.68 4.89
CA ASP A 297 -4.43 8.10 3.49
C ASP A 297 -3.57 9.35 3.31
N TRP A 298 -3.61 10.26 4.29
CA TRP A 298 -2.83 11.49 4.30
C TRP A 298 -1.39 11.22 4.70
N MET A 299 -1.16 10.43 5.75
CA MET A 299 0.18 10.11 6.24
C MET A 299 1.04 9.49 5.13
N PHE A 300 0.53 8.43 4.48
CA PHE A 300 1.24 7.78 3.38
C PHE A 300 1.57 8.75 2.23
N LEU A 301 0.61 9.56 1.77
CA LEU A 301 0.84 10.50 0.68
C LEU A 301 1.81 11.62 1.07
N ALA A 302 1.73 12.11 2.31
CA ALA A 302 2.62 13.15 2.83
C ALA A 302 4.06 12.63 2.96
N LEU A 303 4.26 11.46 3.58
CA LEU A 303 5.58 10.86 3.73
C LEU A 303 6.20 10.51 2.37
N LEU A 304 5.42 10.00 1.42
CA LEU A 304 5.90 9.71 0.07
C LEU A 304 6.31 11.00 -0.68
N GLN A 305 5.52 12.06 -0.54
CA GLN A 305 5.82 13.39 -1.10
C GLN A 305 7.09 13.98 -0.48
N LEU A 306 7.22 13.94 0.85
CA LEU A 306 8.38 14.47 1.58
C LEU A 306 9.65 13.66 1.30
N THR A 307 9.54 12.33 1.19
CA THR A 307 10.66 11.46 0.79
C THR A 307 11.15 11.85 -0.60
N THR A 308 10.24 12.11 -1.54
CA THR A 308 10.60 12.53 -2.90
C THR A 308 11.25 13.91 -2.91
N LEU A 309 10.68 14.89 -2.21
CA LEU A 309 11.21 16.25 -2.11
C LEU A 309 12.62 16.28 -1.48
N THR A 310 12.82 15.55 -0.39
CA THR A 310 14.13 15.45 0.26
C THR A 310 15.14 14.71 -0.62
N GLY A 311 14.72 13.69 -1.38
CA GLY A 311 15.57 13.01 -2.36
C GLY A 311 16.01 13.91 -3.52
N ILE A 312 15.11 14.78 -4.01
CA ILE A 312 15.46 15.83 -4.99
C ILE A 312 16.54 16.75 -4.42
N LEU A 313 16.40 17.17 -3.16
CA LEU A 313 17.38 18.05 -2.51
C LEU A 313 18.73 17.36 -2.29
N VAL A 314 18.76 16.08 -1.91
CA VAL A 314 20.01 15.28 -1.86
C VAL A 314 20.70 15.35 -3.22
N HIS A 315 19.99 15.00 -4.30
CA HIS A 315 20.56 15.00 -5.66
C HIS A 315 21.01 16.39 -6.12
N ALA A 316 20.22 17.43 -5.81
CA ALA A 316 20.55 18.81 -6.15
C ALA A 316 21.81 19.31 -5.41
N PHE A 317 21.98 19.00 -4.13
CA PHE A 317 23.16 19.41 -3.37
C PHE A 317 24.41 18.62 -3.78
N ILE A 318 24.28 17.35 -4.19
CA ILE A 318 25.37 16.61 -4.82
C ILE A 318 25.78 17.30 -6.13
N PHE A 319 24.82 17.69 -6.97
CA PHE A 319 25.08 18.40 -8.23
C PHE A 319 25.79 19.75 -8.00
N LEU A 320 25.43 20.48 -6.95
CA LEU A 320 26.05 21.76 -6.57
C LEU A 320 27.39 21.61 -5.83
N GLY A 321 27.78 20.40 -5.44
CA GLY A 321 28.99 20.15 -4.66
C GLY A 321 28.91 20.62 -3.21
N TRP A 322 27.70 20.78 -2.64
CA TRP A 322 27.51 21.32 -1.29
C TRP A 322 27.54 20.20 -0.24
N ALA A 323 28.73 19.85 0.25
CA ALA A 323 28.94 18.69 1.11
C ALA A 323 28.10 18.70 2.41
N LEU A 324 28.19 19.75 3.23
CA LEU A 324 27.44 19.80 4.50
C LEU A 324 25.92 19.75 4.28
N PRO A 325 25.32 20.52 3.34
CA PRO A 325 23.92 20.36 2.98
C PRO A 325 23.54 18.94 2.55
N VAL A 326 24.37 18.24 1.77
CA VAL A 326 24.14 16.82 1.40
C VAL A 326 24.01 15.95 2.64
N TYR A 327 24.93 16.06 3.61
CA TYR A 327 24.90 15.21 4.81
C TYR A 327 23.65 15.46 5.64
N ILE A 328 23.31 16.73 5.89
CA ILE A 328 22.12 17.10 6.67
C ILE A 328 20.84 16.62 5.97
N ILE A 329 20.68 16.90 4.68
CA ILE A 329 19.46 16.52 3.96
C ILE A 329 19.35 15.01 3.77
N TYR A 330 20.47 14.30 3.65
CA TYR A 330 20.49 12.83 3.59
C TYR A 330 19.96 12.22 4.90
N VAL A 331 20.37 12.76 6.06
CA VAL A 331 19.82 12.33 7.36
C VAL A 331 18.32 12.61 7.42
N ILE A 332 17.89 13.82 7.04
CA ILE A 332 16.45 14.18 7.00
C ILE A 332 15.69 13.25 6.04
N HIS A 333 16.26 12.94 4.87
CA HIS A 333 15.65 12.04 3.90
C HIS A 333 15.39 10.66 4.52
N LEU A 334 16.37 10.09 5.23
CA LEU A 334 16.19 8.81 5.90
C LEU A 334 15.24 8.89 7.11
N MET A 335 15.23 10.01 7.84
CA MET A 335 14.26 10.26 8.91
C MET A 335 12.82 10.29 8.40
N VAL A 336 12.58 10.56 7.12
CA VAL A 336 11.25 10.51 6.50
C VAL A 336 10.99 9.16 5.82
N ALA A 337 11.97 8.64 5.08
CA ALA A 337 11.84 7.43 4.28
C ALA A 337 11.70 6.16 5.14
N ILE A 338 12.47 6.04 6.22
CA ILE A 338 12.48 4.83 7.06
C ILE A 338 11.15 4.65 7.81
N PRO A 339 10.56 5.67 8.48
CA PRO A 339 9.23 5.50 9.07
C PRO A 339 8.16 5.09 8.05
N MET A 340 8.20 5.65 6.84
CA MET A 340 7.32 5.24 5.76
C MET A 340 7.48 3.74 5.44
N LEU A 341 8.72 3.25 5.32
CA LEU A 341 8.99 1.84 5.02
C LEU A 341 8.63 0.91 6.19
N VAL A 342 8.97 1.26 7.42
CA VAL A 342 8.79 0.38 8.58
C VAL A 342 7.34 0.32 9.05
N LEU A 343 6.61 1.43 8.99
CA LEU A 343 5.27 1.53 9.57
C LEU A 343 4.18 1.35 8.50
N GLU A 344 4.28 2.06 7.38
CA GLU A 344 3.19 2.08 6.39
C GLU A 344 3.11 0.80 5.55
N VAL A 345 4.27 0.18 5.25
CA VAL A 345 4.36 -1.01 4.37
C VAL A 345 3.64 -2.22 4.96
N PRO A 346 4.00 -2.72 6.17
CA PRO A 346 3.36 -3.93 6.71
C PRO A 346 2.00 -3.69 7.36
N PHE A 347 1.71 -2.49 7.87
CA PHE A 347 0.57 -2.27 8.77
C PHE A 347 -0.51 -1.33 8.22
N ALA A 348 -0.22 -0.58 7.16
CA ALA A 348 -1.11 0.47 6.69
C ALA A 348 -1.49 0.29 5.22
N LYS A 349 -1.77 1.41 4.54
CA LYS A 349 -2.40 1.43 3.22
C LYS A 349 -1.59 0.66 2.19
N TRP A 350 -0.26 0.67 2.26
CA TRP A 350 0.60 0.00 1.27
C TRP A 350 0.38 -1.51 1.23
N ALA A 351 0.01 -2.15 2.35
CA ALA A 351 -0.21 -3.60 2.42
C ALA A 351 -1.25 -4.13 1.41
N HIS A 352 -2.11 -3.26 0.87
CA HIS A 352 -2.99 -3.61 -0.24
C HIS A 352 -2.23 -4.14 -1.48
N LEU A 353 -0.99 -3.70 -1.70
CA LEU A 353 -0.14 -4.18 -2.80
C LEU A 353 0.12 -5.69 -2.67
N ALA A 354 0.19 -6.22 -1.45
CA ALA A 354 0.35 -7.64 -1.19
C ALA A 354 -0.99 -8.39 -1.15
N TYR A 355 -1.96 -7.90 -0.37
CA TYR A 355 -3.22 -8.63 -0.17
C TYR A 355 -4.04 -8.75 -1.45
N ARG A 356 -4.14 -7.67 -2.24
CA ARG A 356 -5.08 -7.63 -3.36
C ARG A 356 -4.75 -8.61 -4.48
N PRO A 357 -3.50 -8.67 -4.99
CA PRO A 357 -3.15 -9.68 -5.99
C PRO A 357 -3.32 -11.10 -5.47
N VAL A 358 -2.94 -11.36 -4.22
CA VAL A 358 -3.10 -12.67 -3.58
C VAL A 358 -4.57 -13.08 -3.52
N VAL A 359 -5.45 -12.19 -3.07
CA VAL A 359 -6.89 -12.47 -2.97
C VAL A 359 -7.50 -12.73 -4.35
N LEU A 360 -7.14 -11.93 -5.35
CA LEU A 360 -7.58 -12.13 -6.74
C LEU A 360 -7.15 -13.50 -7.28
N PHE A 361 -5.88 -13.83 -7.10
CA PHE A 361 -5.30 -15.10 -7.50
C PHE A 361 -5.98 -16.28 -6.81
N LEU A 362 -6.13 -16.22 -5.48
CA LEU A 362 -6.79 -17.28 -4.70
C LEU A 362 -8.26 -17.46 -5.10
N THR A 363 -8.97 -16.37 -5.38
CA THR A 363 -10.37 -16.44 -5.82
C THR A 363 -10.50 -17.20 -7.15
N GLN A 364 -9.58 -16.95 -8.10
CA GLN A 364 -9.55 -17.66 -9.39
C GLN A 364 -9.19 -19.13 -9.21
N VAL A 365 -8.19 -19.43 -8.36
CA VAL A 365 -7.78 -20.80 -8.04
C VAL A 365 -8.94 -21.58 -7.39
N GLN A 366 -9.66 -20.98 -6.44
CA GLN A 366 -10.81 -21.60 -5.79
C GLN A 366 -11.97 -21.84 -6.76
N LYS A 367 -12.21 -20.90 -7.68
CA LYS A 367 -13.25 -21.05 -8.71
C LYS A 367 -12.97 -22.26 -9.60
N GLU A 368 -11.75 -22.34 -10.15
CA GLU A 368 -11.32 -23.45 -11.00
C GLU A 368 -11.38 -24.79 -10.23
N TYR A 369 -10.92 -24.81 -8.98
CA TYR A 369 -10.98 -26.01 -8.14
C TYR A 369 -12.43 -26.47 -7.89
N ALA A 370 -13.35 -25.53 -7.63
CA ALA A 370 -14.77 -25.83 -7.45
C ALA A 370 -15.41 -26.37 -8.75
N GLU A 371 -15.03 -25.85 -9.90
CA GLU A 371 -15.50 -26.33 -11.22
C GLU A 371 -14.99 -27.75 -11.51
N GLN A 372 -13.70 -28.03 -11.30
CA GLN A 372 -13.14 -29.38 -11.44
C GLN A 372 -13.78 -30.39 -10.49
N LYS A 373 -14.08 -29.97 -9.25
CA LYS A 373 -14.78 -30.81 -8.28
C LYS A 373 -16.21 -31.12 -8.71
N LYS A 374 -16.93 -30.16 -9.32
CA LYS A 374 -18.26 -30.40 -9.88
C LYS A 374 -18.21 -31.37 -11.06
N GLN A 375 -17.22 -31.22 -11.95
CA GLN A 375 -17.05 -32.08 -13.13
C GLN A 375 -16.64 -33.52 -12.77
N SER A 376 -15.88 -33.72 -11.70
CA SER A 376 -15.51 -35.07 -11.22
C SER A 376 -16.62 -35.77 -10.42
N GLN A 377 -17.68 -35.04 -10.05
CA GLN A 377 -18.84 -35.56 -9.33
C GLN A 377 -20.08 -35.78 -10.22
N ALA A 378 -20.06 -35.22 -11.43
CA ALA A 378 -21.04 -35.45 -12.49
C ALA A 378 -20.57 -36.60 -13.37
#